data_AF-A0A348B100-F1
#
_entry.id   AF-A0A348B100-F1
#
_cell.length_a   1.000
_cell.length_b   1.000
_cell.length_c   1.000
_cell.angle_alpha   90.00
_cell.angle_beta   90.00
_cell.angle_gamma   90.00
#
_symmetry.space_group_name_H-M   'P 1'
#
loop_
_entity.id
_entity.type
_entity.pdbx_description
1 polymer ?
#
loop_
_entity_poly.entity_id
_entity_poly.type
_entity_poly.pdbx_seq_one_letter_code
_entity_poly.pdbx_strand_id
1 'polypeptide(L)'
;MGTLFWEYYTLAEKATFASLEEFVSSIELKENARRGVRGMAESVLQLASRLIGARDDWQDTILSLVKEEILPPPLIGELMDVMRISVDPWRIDDIIFYSMLVRTMETLEQVYLLLTGKSEGQPTSIKSFNK
;
A
#
# COMPACT_ATOMS: atom_id res chain seq x y z
N MET A 1 -10.13 2.91 -15.61
CA MET A 1 -10.85 2.41 -14.42
C MET A 1 -10.06 2.91 -13.21
N GLY A 2 -10.63 3.83 -12.44
CA GLY A 2 -9.98 4.41 -11.26
C GLY A 2 -9.73 3.31 -10.23
N THR A 3 -8.57 3.30 -9.62
CA THR A 3 -8.21 2.37 -8.54
C THR A 3 -9.05 2.69 -7.31
N LEU A 4 -9.67 1.67 -6.72
CA LEU A 4 -10.50 1.76 -5.50
C LEU A 4 -9.66 1.98 -4.22
N PHE A 5 -8.41 2.43 -4.36
CA PHE A 5 -7.44 2.54 -3.28
C PHE A 5 -7.98 3.36 -2.10
N TRP A 6 -8.56 4.52 -2.39
CA TRP A 6 -9.08 5.41 -1.35
C TRP A 6 -10.33 4.86 -0.65
N GLU A 7 -11.15 4.06 -1.33
CA GLU A 7 -12.28 3.38 -0.69
C GLU A 7 -11.78 2.35 0.34
N TYR A 8 -10.72 1.60 -0.02
CA TYR A 8 -10.06 0.68 0.89
C TYR A 8 -9.30 1.39 2.02
N TYR A 9 -8.68 2.54 1.73
CA TYR A 9 -8.05 3.39 2.74
C TYR A 9 -9.06 3.81 3.80
N THR A 10 -10.19 4.40 3.39
CA THR A 10 -11.26 4.82 4.32
C THR A 10 -11.83 3.64 5.10
N LEU A 11 -11.86 2.43 4.51
CA LEU A 11 -12.30 1.23 5.22
C LEU A 11 -11.34 0.84 6.34
N ALA A 12 -10.02 0.90 6.10
CA ALA A 12 -8.99 0.64 7.09
C ALA A 12 -8.87 1.74 8.15
N GLU A 13 -9.01 3.00 7.74
CA GLU A 13 -8.88 4.18 8.58
C GLU A 13 -9.87 4.19 9.75
N LYS A 14 -11.07 3.63 9.57
CA LYS A 14 -12.04 3.51 10.68
C LYS A 14 -11.47 2.80 11.91
N ALA A 15 -10.59 1.83 11.72
CA ALA A 15 -9.97 1.11 12.81
C ALA A 15 -8.87 1.90 13.53
N THR A 16 -8.30 2.94 12.92
CA THR A 16 -7.26 3.78 13.56
C THR A 16 -7.85 4.75 14.60
N PHE A 17 -9.16 5.01 14.54
CA PHE A 17 -9.89 5.83 15.51
C PHE A 17 -10.39 5.05 16.74
N ALA A 18 -10.35 3.73 16.69
CA ALA A 18 -10.73 2.88 17.82
C ALA A 18 -9.57 2.75 18.81
N SER A 19 -9.88 2.31 20.03
CA SER A 19 -8.87 1.75 20.94
C SER A 19 -8.52 0.31 20.54
N LEU A 20 -7.40 -0.21 21.05
CA LEU A 20 -7.01 -1.61 20.85
C LEU A 20 -8.09 -2.58 21.37
N GLU A 21 -8.71 -2.28 22.51
CA GLU A 21 -9.74 -3.14 23.11
C GLU A 21 -11.01 -3.20 22.23
N GLU A 22 -11.45 -2.04 21.73
CA GLU A 22 -12.56 -1.96 20.78
C GLU A 22 -12.24 -2.69 19.48
N PHE A 23 -11.01 -2.57 18.98
CA PHE A 23 -10.57 -3.29 17.79
C PHE A 23 -10.61 -4.80 17.97
N VAL A 24 -9.99 -5.32 19.03
CA VAL A 24 -9.90 -6.76 19.29
C VAL A 24 -11.29 -7.38 19.50
N SER A 25 -12.21 -6.64 20.14
CA SER A 25 -13.57 -7.11 20.43
C SER A 25 -14.55 -7.01 19.26
N SER A 26 -14.30 -6.15 18.26
CA SER A 26 -15.20 -5.93 17.13
C SER A 26 -14.80 -6.73 15.88
N ILE A 27 -15.55 -7.81 15.58
CA ILE A 27 -15.33 -8.61 14.36
C ILE A 27 -15.47 -7.76 13.10
N GLU A 28 -16.48 -6.89 13.04
CA GLU A 28 -16.71 -6.02 11.88
C GLU A 28 -15.54 -5.07 11.65
N LEU A 29 -15.02 -4.44 12.71
CA LEU A 29 -13.91 -3.51 12.60
C LEU A 29 -12.63 -4.20 12.12
N LYS A 30 -12.35 -5.40 12.64
CA LYS A 30 -11.22 -6.24 12.20
C LYS A 30 -11.34 -6.63 10.74
N GLU A 31 -12.51 -7.12 10.32
CA GLU A 31 -12.75 -7.53 8.94
C GLU A 31 -12.62 -6.36 7.98
N ASN A 32 -13.19 -5.21 8.32
CA ASN A 32 -13.08 -4.00 7.51
C ASN A 32 -11.62 -3.56 7.39
N ALA A 33 -10.87 -3.52 8.49
CA ALA A 33 -9.46 -3.13 8.46
C ALA A 33 -8.60 -4.06 7.60
N ARG A 34 -8.78 -5.38 7.76
CA ARG A 34 -8.04 -6.39 6.97
C ARG A 34 -8.38 -6.31 5.49
N ARG A 35 -9.66 -6.14 5.14
CA ARG A 35 -10.10 -5.93 3.75
C ARG A 35 -9.54 -4.64 3.17
N GLY A 36 -9.54 -3.56 3.94
CA GLY A 36 -8.96 -2.27 3.53
C GLY A 36 -7.48 -2.41 3.20
N VAL A 37 -6.69 -2.97 4.12
CA VAL A 37 -5.25 -3.22 3.91
C VAL A 37 -5.00 -4.10 2.69
N ARG A 38 -5.74 -5.22 2.55
CA ARG A 38 -5.61 -6.12 1.40
C ARG A 38 -5.93 -5.41 0.09
N GLY A 39 -7.03 -4.65 0.03
CA GLY A 39 -7.46 -3.93 -1.17
C GLY A 39 -6.51 -2.78 -1.57
N MET A 40 -5.92 -2.10 -0.58
CA MET A 40 -4.85 -1.11 -0.81
C MET A 40 -3.61 -1.77 -1.45
N ALA A 41 -3.14 -2.89 -0.89
CA ALA A 41 -2.01 -3.65 -1.45
C ALA A 41 -2.29 -4.16 -2.87
N GLU A 42 -3.49 -4.70 -3.12
CA GLU A 42 -3.90 -5.13 -4.47
C GLU A 42 -3.91 -3.95 -5.45
N SER A 43 -4.39 -2.78 -5.03
CA SER A 43 -4.39 -1.57 -5.87
C SER A 43 -2.97 -1.11 -6.22
N VAL A 44 -2.04 -1.15 -5.27
CA VAL A 44 -0.61 -0.87 -5.49
C VAL A 44 -0.02 -1.86 -6.49
N LEU A 45 -0.24 -3.16 -6.30
CA LEU A 45 0.29 -4.19 -7.20
C LEU A 45 -0.30 -4.10 -8.61
N GLN A 46 -1.58 -3.77 -8.74
CA GLN A 46 -2.23 -3.56 -10.03
C GLN A 46 -1.63 -2.35 -10.76
N LEU A 47 -1.35 -1.25 -10.07
CA LEU A 47 -0.69 -0.09 -10.66
C LEU A 47 0.74 -0.42 -11.07
N ALA A 48 1.51 -1.04 -10.18
CA ALA A 48 2.88 -1.46 -10.47
C ALA A 48 2.93 -2.37 -11.71
N SER A 49 2.05 -3.37 -11.78
CA SER A 49 1.95 -4.30 -12.91
C SER A 49 1.58 -3.60 -14.23
N ARG A 50 0.82 -2.50 -14.19
CA ARG A 50 0.53 -1.70 -15.38
C ARG A 50 1.74 -0.90 -15.87
N LEU A 51 2.62 -0.47 -14.95
CA LEU A 51 3.81 0.32 -15.27
C LEU A 51 4.95 -0.54 -15.81
N ILE A 52 5.21 -1.69 -15.18
CA ILE A 52 6.39 -2.53 -15.48
C ILE A 52 6.05 -3.86 -16.17
N GLY A 53 4.75 -4.10 -16.43
CA GLY A 53 4.21 -5.36 -16.89
C GLY A 53 3.87 -6.32 -15.74
N ALA A 54 2.94 -7.25 -15.99
CA ALA A 54 2.52 -8.25 -15.01
C ALA A 54 3.71 -9.14 -14.58
N ARG A 55 3.68 -9.58 -13.32
CA ARG A 55 4.62 -10.51 -12.71
C ARG A 55 3.85 -11.58 -11.95
N ASP A 56 4.48 -12.74 -11.74
CA ASP A 56 3.83 -13.90 -11.13
C ASP A 56 3.65 -13.74 -9.61
N ASP A 57 4.52 -12.94 -8.97
CA ASP A 57 4.41 -12.63 -7.56
C ASP A 57 4.65 -11.15 -7.23
N TRP A 58 4.30 -10.77 -6.00
CA TRP A 58 4.42 -9.40 -5.51
C TRP A 58 5.87 -8.99 -5.23
N GLN A 59 6.76 -9.94 -4.94
CA GLN A 59 8.17 -9.69 -4.61
C GLN A 59 8.93 -9.28 -5.88
N ASP A 60 8.73 -10.02 -6.97
CA ASP A 60 9.21 -9.73 -8.31
C ASP A 60 8.66 -8.41 -8.84
N THR A 61 7.41 -8.09 -8.50
CA THR A 61 6.82 -6.78 -8.82
C THR A 61 7.59 -5.66 -8.13
N ILE A 62 7.84 -5.75 -6.81
CA ILE A 62 8.61 -4.74 -6.08
C ILE A 62 10.04 -4.64 -6.60
N LEU A 63 10.73 -5.77 -6.78
CA LEU A 63 12.10 -5.80 -7.31
C LEU A 63 12.19 -5.16 -8.69
N SER A 64 11.16 -5.33 -9.53
CA SER A 64 11.09 -4.68 -10.84
C SER A 64 10.90 -3.16 -10.71
N LEU A 65 10.10 -2.67 -9.76
CA LEU A 65 9.98 -1.22 -9.48
C LEU A 65 11.31 -0.58 -9.06
N VAL A 66 12.18 -1.34 -8.40
CA VAL A 66 13.54 -0.88 -8.04
C VAL A 66 14.41 -0.73 -9.27
N LYS A 67 14.39 -1.73 -10.16
CA LYS A 67 15.19 -1.73 -11.40
C LYS A 67 14.83 -0.58 -12.33
N GLU A 68 13.56 -0.19 -12.34
CA GLU A 68 13.05 0.94 -13.12
C GLU A 68 13.19 2.29 -12.40
N GLU A 69 13.85 2.34 -11.23
CA GLU A 69 14.07 3.55 -10.43
C GLU A 69 12.78 4.30 -10.04
N ILE A 70 11.64 3.60 -9.99
CA ILE A 70 10.33 4.19 -9.67
C ILE A 70 10.17 4.41 -8.16
N LEU A 71 10.69 3.48 -7.35
CA LEU A 71 10.65 3.58 -5.89
C LEU A 71 12.02 3.95 -5.32
N PRO A 72 12.10 4.89 -4.37
CA PRO A 72 13.35 5.23 -3.71
C PRO A 72 13.83 4.07 -2.83
N PRO A 73 15.17 3.82 -2.72
CA PRO A 73 15.76 2.73 -1.95
C PRO A 73 15.19 2.52 -0.53
N PRO A 74 14.97 3.56 0.30
CA PRO A 74 14.46 3.39 1.65
C PRO A 74 13.04 2.80 1.70
N LEU A 75 12.18 3.13 0.73
CA LEU A 75 10.78 2.73 0.70
C LEU A 75 10.60 1.25 0.32
N ILE A 76 11.60 0.65 -0.32
CA ILE A 76 11.54 -0.75 -0.77
C ILE A 76 11.53 -1.71 0.42
N GLY A 77 12.40 -1.48 1.41
CA GLY A 77 12.43 -2.31 2.62
C GLY A 77 11.10 -2.24 3.37
N GLU A 78 10.57 -1.03 3.55
CA GLU A 78 9.29 -0.79 4.20
C GLU A 78 8.13 -1.45 3.44
N LEU A 79 8.09 -1.29 2.12
CA LEU A 79 7.07 -1.91 1.29
C LEU A 79 7.15 -3.43 1.33
N MET A 80 8.35 -4.02 1.31
CA MET A 80 8.52 -5.48 1.42
C MET A 80 7.97 -6.03 2.74
N ASP A 81 8.22 -5.33 3.84
CA ASP A 81 7.72 -5.72 5.16
C ASP A 81 6.19 -5.56 5.27
N VAL A 82 5.66 -4.44 4.78
CA VAL A 82 4.22 -4.18 4.75
C VAL A 82 3.50 -5.18 3.86
N MET A 83 4.04 -5.53 2.69
CA MET A 83 3.38 -6.48 1.77
C MET A 83 3.28 -7.90 2.33
N ARG A 84 4.21 -8.32 3.19
CA ARG A 84 4.10 -9.61 3.90
C ARG A 84 2.84 -9.69 4.78
N ILE A 85 2.42 -8.55 5.33
CA ILE A 85 1.21 -8.44 6.15
C ILE A 85 -0.02 -8.25 5.25
N SER A 86 0.10 -7.37 4.25
CA SER A 86 -1.04 -6.93 3.46
C SER A 86 -1.53 -7.95 2.43
N VAL A 87 -0.68 -8.90 2.02
CA VAL A 87 -1.09 -9.97 1.10
C VAL A 87 -2.03 -10.95 1.80
N ASP A 88 -1.84 -11.25 3.07
CA ASP A 88 -2.75 -12.14 3.78
C ASP A 88 -2.92 -11.69 5.23
N PRO A 89 -3.64 -10.56 5.44
CA PRO A 89 -3.70 -9.95 6.74
C PRO A 89 -4.36 -10.87 7.77
N TRP A 90 -5.31 -11.73 7.38
CA TRP A 90 -6.01 -12.65 8.29
C TRP A 90 -5.10 -13.68 8.97
N ARG A 91 -3.88 -13.88 8.50
CA ARG A 91 -2.89 -14.75 9.18
C ARG A 91 -2.13 -14.05 10.29
N ILE A 92 -2.30 -12.74 10.44
CA ILE A 92 -1.62 -11.92 11.44
C ILE A 92 -2.52 -11.78 12.66
N ASP A 93 -1.92 -12.00 13.85
CA ASP A 93 -2.56 -11.76 15.14
C ASP A 93 -3.19 -10.36 15.22
N ASP A 94 -4.34 -10.24 15.89
CA ASP A 94 -5.11 -8.99 15.96
C ASP A 94 -4.31 -7.84 16.57
N ILE A 95 -3.51 -8.10 17.62
CA ILE A 95 -2.73 -7.07 18.31
C ILE A 95 -1.58 -6.62 17.42
N ILE A 96 -0.88 -7.56 16.79
CA ILE A 96 0.21 -7.25 15.86
C ILE A 96 -0.32 -6.45 14.67
N PHE A 97 -1.41 -6.91 14.05
CA PHE A 97 -2.03 -6.23 12.92
C PHE A 97 -2.42 -4.80 13.28
N TYR A 98 -3.10 -4.61 14.42
CA TYR A 98 -3.49 -3.29 14.89
C TYR A 98 -2.29 -2.37 15.13
N SER A 99 -1.23 -2.88 15.77
CA SER A 99 -0.01 -2.10 16.05
C SER A 99 0.71 -1.63 14.78
N MET A 100 0.52 -2.33 13.67
CA MET A 100 1.16 -2.05 12.39
C MET A 100 0.24 -1.33 11.40
N LEU A 101 -1.04 -1.14 11.74
CA LEU A 101 -2.06 -0.67 10.81
C LEU A 101 -1.73 0.68 10.19
N VAL A 102 -1.43 1.69 11.01
CA VAL A 102 -1.13 3.05 10.54
C VAL A 102 0.09 3.05 9.61
N ARG A 103 1.21 2.43 10.04
CA ARG A 103 2.42 2.32 9.22
C ARG A 103 2.15 1.60 7.89
N THR A 104 1.36 0.53 7.92
CA THR A 104 0.96 -0.22 6.72
C THR A 104 0.18 0.67 5.76
N MET A 105 -0.77 1.46 6.28
CA MET A 105 -1.55 2.40 5.48
C MET A 105 -0.68 3.50 4.87
N GLU A 106 0.17 4.14 5.66
CA GLU A 106 1.07 5.22 5.22
C GLU A 106 2.06 4.75 4.14
N THR A 107 2.70 3.58 4.34
CA THR A 107 3.61 3.02 3.33
C THR A 107 2.90 2.71 2.02
N LEU A 108 1.70 2.10 2.08
CA LEU A 108 0.91 1.78 0.89
C LEU A 108 0.43 3.05 0.17
N GLU A 109 0.02 4.08 0.91
CA GLU A 109 -0.36 5.39 0.38
C GLU A 109 0.80 6.06 -0.33
N GLN A 110 1.96 6.14 0.32
CA GLN A 110 3.15 6.75 -0.27
C GLN A 110 3.54 6.08 -1.58
N VAL A 111 3.52 4.74 -1.60
CA VAL A 111 3.80 3.96 -2.82
C VAL A 111 2.73 4.21 -3.89
N TYR A 112 1.45 4.21 -3.52
CA TYR A 112 0.36 4.50 -4.45
C TYR A 112 0.49 5.89 -5.10
N LEU A 113 0.81 6.91 -4.31
CA LEU A 113 1.03 8.28 -4.77
C LEU A 113 2.21 8.37 -5.74
N LEU A 114 3.32 7.70 -5.44
CA LEU A 114 4.47 7.61 -6.34
C LEU A 114 4.11 6.93 -7.67
N LEU A 115 3.44 5.78 -7.62
CA LEU A 115 3.04 5.04 -8.83
C LEU A 115 2.03 5.80 -9.70
N THR A 116 1.23 6.69 -9.11
CA THR A 116 0.29 7.53 -9.87
C THR A 116 0.91 8.84 -10.37
N GLY A 117 2.18 9.11 -10.05
CA GLY A 117 2.84 10.38 -10.37
C GLY A 117 2.25 11.58 -9.64
N LYS A 118 1.45 11.34 -8.60
CA LYS A 118 0.87 12.36 -7.72
C LYS A 118 1.70 12.42 -6.45
N SER A 119 2.89 13.02 -6.52
CA SER A 119 3.58 13.43 -5.30
C SER A 119 2.89 14.67 -4.73
N GLU A 120 2.77 14.77 -3.41
CA GLU A 120 2.51 16.06 -2.79
C GLU A 120 3.64 17.02 -3.21
N GLY A 121 3.30 18.03 -4.02
CA GLY A 121 4.11 19.24 -4.18
C GLY A 121 5.39 19.18 -5.01
N GLN A 122 5.41 18.56 -6.21
CA GLN A 122 6.42 18.94 -7.22
C GLN A 122 5.82 19.28 -8.60
N PRO A 123 6.18 20.45 -9.18
CA PRO A 123 5.74 20.81 -10.53
C PRO A 123 6.47 19.94 -11.56
N THR A 124 5.69 19.22 -12.37
CA THR A 124 6.17 18.55 -13.58
C THR A 124 6.73 19.58 -14.57
N SER A 125 8.05 19.77 -14.55
CA SER A 125 8.82 20.34 -15.65
C SER A 125 10.13 19.57 -15.78
N ILE A 126 10.05 18.35 -16.31
CA ILE A 126 11.17 17.79 -17.07
C ILE A 126 10.89 18.19 -18.52
N LYS A 127 11.46 19.33 -18.93
CA LYS A 127 11.56 19.66 -20.34
C LYS A 127 12.44 18.60 -21.00
N SER A 128 11.87 18.00 -22.03
CA SER A 128 12.49 17.16 -23.04
C SER A 128 13.95 17.54 -23.35
N PHE A 129 14.81 16.54 -23.32
CA PHE A 129 16.04 16.49 -24.11
C PHE A 129 15.72 16.85 -25.56
N ASN A 130 16.37 17.88 -26.09
CA ASN A 130 16.66 17.98 -27.52
C ASN A 130 18.18 17.97 -27.67
N LYS A 131 18.68 16.94 -28.34
CA LYS A 131 19.95 16.98 -29.07
C LYS A 131 19.76 17.81 -30.33
#